data_AF-A0A1H9N6V1-F1
#
_entry.id   AF-A0A1H9N6V1-F1
#
_cell.length_a   1.000
_cell.length_b   1.000
_cell.length_c   1.000
_cell.angle_alpha   90.00
_cell.angle_beta   90.00
_cell.angle_gamma   90.00
#
_symmetry.space_group_name_H-M   'P 1'
#
loop_
_entity.id
_entity.type
_entity.pdbx_description
1 polymer ?
#
loop_
_entity_poly.entity_id
_entity_poly.type
_entity_poly.pdbx_seq_one_letter_code
_entity_poly.pdbx_strand_id
1 'polypeptide(L)'
;MSDQNPIDHQLTGLFQVMDSAPLGDDPGYDMEAGLTRLTAWMSDDPAARAARDERERAQRSAKSRKQELVEEAERLSESDDWGPTAGRYKDLMIEWKAAGRAPKDADDTLWQRFRAAQDAFFARRSSVFDERDAEFADNARKKEELLAEAEKITTTDLDAARTALHRVQERWEEIGKVPRERIRELEGRLRAVEDKVRTAAD
;
A
#
# COMPACT_ATOMS: atom_id res chain seq x y z
N MET A 1 -18.86 12.37 -60.05
CA MET A 1 -18.22 11.08 -60.36
C MET A 1 -16.96 11.44 -61.13
N SER A 2 -15.86 11.64 -60.39
CA SER A 2 -14.80 10.63 -60.18
C SER A 2 -13.91 10.57 -61.44
N ASP A 3 -12.60 10.80 -61.39
CA ASP A 3 -11.64 10.58 -60.30
C ASP A 3 -10.49 11.60 -60.36
N GLN A 4 -10.27 12.28 -59.24
CA GLN A 4 -9.05 13.05 -58.98
C GLN A 4 -8.02 12.09 -58.38
N ASN A 5 -6.88 11.93 -59.05
CA ASN A 5 -5.76 11.14 -58.57
C ASN A 5 -5.19 11.77 -57.26
N PRO A 6 -5.18 11.06 -56.12
CA PRO A 6 -4.77 11.63 -54.83
C PRO A 6 -3.26 11.89 -54.71
N ILE A 7 -2.47 11.51 -55.71
CA ILE A 7 -1.02 11.77 -55.76
C ILE A 7 -0.72 13.21 -56.23
N ASP A 8 -1.58 13.83 -57.06
CA ASP A 8 -1.31 15.16 -57.62
C ASP A 8 -1.33 16.26 -56.54
N HIS A 9 -2.25 16.18 -55.57
CA HIS A 9 -2.39 17.23 -54.55
C HIS A 9 -1.23 17.28 -53.54
N GLN A 10 -0.46 16.19 -53.40
CA GLN A 10 0.73 16.12 -52.56
C GLN A 10 1.97 16.70 -53.27
N LEU A 11 1.99 16.69 -54.62
CA LEU A 11 3.09 17.25 -55.42
C LEU A 11 2.91 18.74 -55.71
N THR A 12 1.67 19.24 -55.79
CA THR A 12 1.40 20.68 -55.99
C THR A 12 1.82 21.52 -54.78
N GLY A 13 1.65 21.01 -53.56
CA GLY A 13 2.13 21.67 -52.34
C GLY A 13 3.67 21.68 -52.22
N LEU A 14 4.33 20.67 -52.78
CA LEU A 14 5.79 20.54 -52.78
C LEU A 14 6.46 21.49 -53.77
N PHE A 15 5.84 21.72 -54.94
CA PHE A 15 6.35 22.68 -55.94
C PHE A 15 6.13 24.13 -55.50
N GLN A 16 5.02 24.44 -54.82
CA GLN A 16 4.72 25.81 -54.39
C GLN A 16 5.57 26.29 -53.19
N VAL A 17 6.13 25.37 -52.40
CA VAL A 17 7.13 25.69 -51.36
C VAL A 17 8.56 25.76 -51.94
N MET A 18 8.86 25.01 -53.01
CA MET A 18 10.15 25.10 -53.73
C MET A 18 10.25 26.35 -54.62
N ASP A 19 9.14 26.83 -55.19
CA ASP A 19 9.10 27.99 -56.11
C ASP A 19 9.18 29.36 -55.38
N SER A 20 8.98 29.38 -54.05
CA SER A 20 9.22 30.57 -53.22
C SER A 20 10.60 30.59 -52.54
N ALA A 21 11.47 29.61 -52.82
CA ALA A 21 12.89 29.79 -52.58
C ALA A 21 13.47 30.57 -53.76
N PRO A 22 14.10 31.74 -53.56
CA PRO A 22 14.63 32.50 -54.68
C PRO A 22 15.75 31.69 -55.35
N LEU A 23 15.47 31.21 -56.56
CA LEU A 23 16.48 30.72 -57.49
C LEU A 23 17.33 31.93 -57.91
N GLY A 24 18.45 32.12 -57.22
CA GLY A 24 19.72 32.43 -57.86
C GLY A 24 20.06 33.86 -58.30
N ASP A 25 19.21 34.89 -58.23
CA ASP A 25 19.59 36.23 -58.75
C ASP A 25 19.03 37.46 -57.96
N ASP A 26 19.05 37.44 -56.62
CA ASP A 26 18.79 38.64 -55.79
C ASP A 26 20.08 39.12 -55.09
N PRO A 27 20.60 40.34 -55.38
CA PRO A 27 21.79 40.89 -54.73
C PRO A 27 21.49 41.25 -53.27
N GLY A 28 21.55 40.25 -52.40
CA GLY A 28 21.30 40.37 -50.97
C GLY A 28 20.86 39.07 -50.28
N TYR A 29 20.73 37.96 -51.02
CA TYR A 29 20.34 36.67 -50.43
C TYR A 29 21.43 36.07 -49.53
N ASP A 30 21.21 36.12 -48.23
CA ASP A 30 22.05 35.48 -47.22
C ASP A 30 21.74 33.98 -47.12
N MET A 31 22.57 33.19 -47.81
CA MET A 31 22.51 31.73 -47.81
C MET A 31 22.63 31.12 -46.39
N GLU A 32 23.36 31.75 -45.46
CA GLU A 32 23.45 31.27 -44.08
C GLU A 32 22.12 31.48 -43.33
N ALA A 33 21.46 32.62 -43.51
CA ALA A 33 20.17 32.89 -42.91
C ALA A 33 19.06 31.97 -43.47
N GLY A 34 19.14 31.60 -44.75
CA GLY A 34 18.27 30.62 -45.39
C GLY A 34 18.51 29.20 -44.88
N LEU A 35 19.78 28.77 -44.80
CA LEU A 35 20.17 27.48 -44.24
C LEU A 35 19.85 27.38 -42.74
N THR A 36 19.93 28.47 -41.98
CA THR A 36 19.53 28.53 -40.57
C THR A 36 18.02 28.33 -40.38
N ARG A 37 17.19 28.95 -41.24
CA ARG A 37 15.74 28.73 -41.25
C ARG A 37 15.37 27.32 -41.70
N LEU A 38 16.06 26.78 -42.70
CA LEU A 38 15.87 25.41 -43.19
C LEU A 38 16.30 24.38 -42.13
N THR A 39 17.45 24.59 -41.48
CA THR A 39 17.94 23.74 -40.38
C THR A 39 17.06 23.86 -39.15
N ALA A 40 16.47 25.03 -38.82
CA ALA A 40 15.47 25.16 -37.77
C ALA A 40 14.15 24.43 -38.10
N TRP A 41 13.68 24.51 -39.35
CA TRP A 41 12.51 23.76 -39.85
C TRP A 41 12.78 22.24 -39.88
N MET A 42 14.02 21.82 -40.20
CA MET A 42 14.48 20.43 -40.09
C MET A 42 14.73 20.00 -38.63
N SER A 43 15.01 20.95 -37.72
CA SER A 43 15.21 20.70 -36.28
C SER A 43 13.88 20.61 -35.50
N ASP A 44 12.77 21.03 -36.10
CA ASP A 44 11.42 20.86 -35.57
C ASP A 44 10.58 19.99 -36.51
N ASP A 45 11.00 18.73 -36.63
CA ASP A 45 10.30 17.68 -37.37
C ASP A 45 8.88 17.46 -36.79
N PRO A 46 7.80 17.54 -37.59
CA PRO A 46 6.43 17.28 -37.15
C PRO A 46 6.24 15.91 -36.50
N ALA A 47 6.95 14.88 -36.95
CA ALA A 47 6.90 13.55 -36.35
C ALA A 47 7.58 13.55 -34.97
N ALA A 48 8.69 14.28 -34.81
CA ALA A 48 9.36 14.44 -33.52
C ALA A 48 8.51 15.24 -32.52
N ARG A 49 7.81 16.30 -32.96
CA ARG A 49 6.82 17.02 -32.14
C ARG A 49 5.69 16.11 -31.70
N ALA A 50 5.05 15.41 -32.64
CA ALA A 50 3.96 14.49 -32.33
C ALA A 50 4.38 13.40 -31.33
N ALA A 51 5.59 12.85 -31.47
CA ALA A 51 6.13 11.86 -30.55
C ALA A 51 6.44 12.45 -29.15
N ARG A 52 6.90 13.70 -29.07
CA ARG A 52 7.08 14.42 -27.79
C ARG A 52 5.73 14.65 -27.11
N ASP A 53 4.76 15.17 -27.85
CA ASP A 53 3.41 15.45 -27.33
C ASP A 53 2.71 14.18 -26.84
N GLU A 54 2.87 13.07 -27.56
CA GLU A 54 2.35 11.75 -27.16
C GLU A 54 3.00 11.28 -25.85
N ARG A 55 4.33 11.35 -25.75
CA ARG A 55 5.06 10.98 -24.53
C ARG A 55 4.65 11.84 -23.35
N GLU A 56 4.47 13.15 -23.56
CA GLU A 56 4.01 14.05 -22.51
C GLU A 56 2.57 13.74 -22.10
N ARG A 57 1.66 13.46 -23.04
CA ARG A 57 0.29 13.05 -22.74
C ARG A 57 0.25 11.75 -21.93
N ALA A 58 1.05 10.75 -22.34
CA ALA A 58 1.19 9.50 -21.59
C ALA A 58 1.75 9.73 -20.18
N GLN A 59 2.79 10.56 -20.03
CA GLN A 59 3.37 10.90 -18.73
C GLN A 59 2.39 11.68 -17.83
N ARG A 60 1.60 12.60 -18.40
CA ARG A 60 0.55 13.34 -17.67
C ARG A 60 -0.55 12.39 -17.17
N SER A 61 -1.01 11.47 -18.02
CA SER A 61 -2.00 10.46 -17.64
C SER A 61 -1.47 9.52 -16.55
N ALA A 62 -0.23 9.02 -16.70
CA ALA A 62 0.43 8.19 -15.71
C ALA A 62 0.57 8.90 -14.36
N LYS A 63 0.96 10.18 -14.36
CA LYS A 63 1.06 11.00 -13.15
C LYS A 63 -0.31 11.14 -12.47
N SER A 64 -1.36 11.50 -13.21
CA SER A 64 -2.72 11.64 -12.66
C SER A 64 -3.18 10.34 -12.01
N ARG A 65 -3.00 9.21 -12.70
CA ARG A 65 -3.39 7.90 -12.17
C ARG A 65 -2.62 7.57 -10.89
N LYS A 66 -1.32 7.83 -10.85
CA LYS A 66 -0.49 7.62 -9.66
C LYS A 66 -0.87 8.54 -8.49
N GLN A 67 -1.32 9.76 -8.77
CA GLN A 67 -1.86 10.66 -7.74
C GLN A 67 -3.11 10.08 -7.08
N GLU A 68 -4.07 9.59 -7.86
CA GLU A 68 -5.27 8.94 -7.33
C GLU A 68 -4.94 7.73 -6.46
N LEU A 69 -3.99 6.89 -6.89
CA LEU A 69 -3.52 5.73 -6.12
C LEU A 69 -2.89 6.13 -4.79
N VAL A 70 -2.10 7.21 -4.77
CA VAL A 70 -1.49 7.74 -3.55
C VAL A 70 -2.54 8.29 -2.60
N GLU A 71 -3.48 9.07 -3.10
CA GLU A 71 -4.57 9.62 -2.26
C GLU A 71 -5.43 8.50 -1.67
N GLU A 72 -5.66 7.42 -2.43
CA GLU A 72 -6.34 6.25 -1.90
C GLU A 72 -5.51 5.53 -0.83
N ALA A 73 -4.22 5.31 -1.07
CA ALA A 73 -3.31 4.75 -0.08
C ALA A 73 -3.31 5.58 1.22
N GLU A 74 -3.24 6.91 1.10
CA GLU A 74 -3.27 7.83 2.24
C GLU A 74 -4.58 7.69 3.05
N ARG A 75 -5.74 7.59 2.39
CA ARG A 75 -7.02 7.33 3.09
C ARG A 75 -7.05 5.97 3.77
N LEU A 76 -6.53 4.93 3.11
CA LEU A 76 -6.45 3.58 3.66
C LEU A 76 -5.47 3.47 4.83
N SER A 77 -4.53 4.41 4.94
CA SER A 77 -3.52 4.39 5.99
C SER A 77 -4.10 4.49 7.40
N GLU A 78 -5.32 5.04 7.52
CA GLU A 78 -6.07 5.22 8.78
C GLU A 78 -7.11 4.12 9.05
N SER A 79 -7.36 3.22 8.09
CA SER A 79 -8.33 2.12 8.26
C SER A 79 -7.88 1.10 9.31
N ASP A 80 -8.84 0.60 10.10
CA ASP A 80 -8.63 -0.51 11.05
C ASP A 80 -9.12 -1.86 10.48
N ASP A 81 -9.64 -1.88 9.25
CA ASP A 81 -10.04 -3.10 8.53
C ASP A 81 -8.81 -3.82 7.96
N TRP A 82 -8.01 -4.42 8.85
CA TRP A 82 -6.66 -4.90 8.54
C TRP A 82 -6.58 -5.85 7.33
N GLY A 83 -7.51 -6.80 7.23
CA GLY A 83 -7.52 -7.82 6.18
C GLY A 83 -7.84 -7.24 4.80
N PRO A 84 -9.03 -6.66 4.60
CA PRO A 84 -9.42 -6.02 3.35
C PRO A 84 -8.44 -4.92 2.91
N THR A 85 -8.01 -4.06 3.82
CA THR A 85 -7.09 -2.96 3.50
C THR A 85 -5.71 -3.47 3.08
N ALA A 86 -5.17 -4.52 3.71
CA ALA A 86 -3.93 -5.14 3.26
C ALA A 86 -4.05 -5.77 1.86
N GLY A 87 -5.23 -6.32 1.52
CA GLY A 87 -5.55 -6.75 0.17
C GLY A 87 -5.52 -5.58 -0.82
N ARG A 88 -6.22 -4.49 -0.48
CA ARG A 88 -6.28 -3.29 -1.33
C ARG A 88 -4.92 -2.67 -1.58
N TYR A 89 -4.03 -2.63 -0.59
CA TYR A 89 -2.63 -2.18 -0.80
C TYR A 89 -1.87 -3.03 -1.83
N LYS A 90 -2.15 -4.33 -1.93
CA LYS A 90 -1.55 -5.18 -2.97
C LYS A 90 -2.09 -4.82 -4.35
N ASP A 91 -3.39 -4.56 -4.45
CA ASP A 91 -4.04 -4.15 -5.71
C ASP A 91 -3.53 -2.78 -6.17
N LEU A 92 -3.43 -1.81 -5.25
CA LEU A 92 -2.85 -0.49 -5.54
C LEU A 92 -1.41 -0.59 -6.08
N MET A 93 -0.61 -1.53 -5.57
CA MET A 93 0.74 -1.79 -6.08
C MET A 93 0.74 -2.38 -7.50
N ILE A 94 -0.25 -3.18 -7.85
CA ILE A 94 -0.43 -3.71 -9.21
C ILE A 94 -0.86 -2.57 -10.15
N GLU A 95 -1.84 -1.77 -9.74
CA GLU A 95 -2.34 -0.60 -10.48
C GLU A 95 -1.23 0.44 -10.69
N TRP A 96 -0.37 0.65 -9.69
CA TRP A 96 0.79 1.55 -9.76
C TRP A 96 1.76 1.14 -10.88
N LYS A 97 2.07 -0.16 -10.95
CA LYS A 97 2.95 -0.72 -12.00
C LYS A 97 2.30 -0.62 -13.37
N ALA A 98 0.98 -0.77 -13.45
CA ALA A 98 0.21 -0.69 -14.70
C ALA A 98 0.05 0.75 -15.22
N ALA A 99 0.06 1.76 -14.33
CA ALA A 99 -0.15 3.17 -14.68
C ALA A 99 0.91 3.79 -15.62
N GLY A 100 2.03 3.09 -15.88
CA GLY A 100 3.11 3.57 -16.74
C GLY A 100 4.09 4.51 -16.02
N ARG A 101 4.90 5.25 -16.80
CA ARG A 101 5.97 6.12 -16.27
C ARG A 101 5.51 7.57 -16.25
N ALA A 102 5.54 8.19 -15.07
CA ALA A 102 5.45 9.64 -14.93
C ALA A 102 6.84 10.28 -15.10
N PRO A 103 6.94 11.63 -15.15
CA PRO A 103 8.22 12.31 -15.06
C PRO A 103 8.94 11.89 -13.77
N LYS A 104 10.25 11.66 -13.85
CA LYS A 104 11.05 11.03 -12.78
C LYS A 104 10.79 11.65 -11.40
N ASP A 105 10.87 12.98 -11.29
CA ASP A 105 10.72 13.67 -10.00
C ASP A 105 9.32 13.52 -9.41
N ALA A 106 8.29 13.51 -10.27
CA ALA A 106 6.91 13.28 -9.86
C ALA A 106 6.70 11.83 -9.43
N ASP A 107 7.28 10.87 -10.15
CA ASP A 107 7.22 9.44 -9.82
C ASP A 107 7.85 9.17 -8.45
N ASP A 108 9.07 9.68 -8.24
CA ASP A 108 9.84 9.49 -7.01
C ASP A 108 9.09 10.11 -5.81
N THR A 109 8.51 11.31 -5.97
CA THR A 109 7.71 11.98 -4.93
C THR A 109 6.43 11.21 -4.59
N LEU A 110 5.67 10.79 -5.61
CA LEU A 110 4.44 10.04 -5.41
C LEU A 110 4.72 8.67 -4.80
N TRP A 111 5.83 8.03 -5.19
CA TRP A 111 6.25 6.75 -4.64
C TRP A 111 6.59 6.85 -3.15
N GLN A 112 7.31 7.88 -2.74
CA GLN A 112 7.61 8.14 -1.33
C GLN A 112 6.33 8.31 -0.51
N ARG A 113 5.35 9.08 -1.01
CA ARG A 113 4.05 9.25 -0.34
C ARG A 113 3.28 7.93 -0.23
N PHE A 114 3.20 7.17 -1.32
CA PHE A 114 2.57 5.85 -1.33
C PHE A 114 3.18 4.92 -0.26
N ARG A 115 4.52 4.87 -0.22
CA ARG A 115 5.26 4.04 0.74
C ARG A 115 5.07 4.51 2.17
N ALA A 116 5.09 5.81 2.42
CA ALA A 116 4.82 6.35 3.74
C ALA A 116 3.43 5.96 4.26
N ALA A 117 2.40 6.07 3.41
CA ALA A 117 1.03 5.64 3.76
C ALA A 117 0.96 4.13 4.06
N GLN A 118 1.59 3.31 3.21
CA GLN A 118 1.66 1.86 3.40
C GLN A 118 2.38 1.49 4.70
N ASP A 119 3.54 2.10 4.97
CA ASP A 119 4.35 1.81 6.14
C ASP A 119 3.63 2.25 7.43
N ALA A 120 2.93 3.40 7.41
CA ALA A 120 2.09 3.85 8.52
C ALA A 120 0.98 2.84 8.84
N PHE A 121 0.27 2.32 7.83
CA PHE A 121 -0.76 1.30 8.02
C PHE A 121 -0.22 0.03 8.67
N PHE A 122 0.86 -0.54 8.12
CA PHE A 122 1.42 -1.80 8.63
C PHE A 122 2.09 -1.63 10.00
N ALA A 123 2.66 -0.47 10.29
CA ALA A 123 3.17 -0.14 11.62
C ALA A 123 2.05 -0.10 12.68
N ARG A 124 0.94 0.61 12.40
CA ARG A 124 -0.23 0.64 13.30
C ARG A 124 -0.79 -0.76 13.51
N ARG A 125 -0.96 -1.51 12.42
CA ARG A 125 -1.40 -2.90 12.48
C ARG A 125 -0.50 -3.73 13.40
N SER A 126 0.81 -3.68 13.22
CA SER A 126 1.76 -4.42 14.06
C SER A 126 1.60 -4.03 15.53
N SER A 127 1.61 -2.72 15.83
CA SER A 127 1.47 -2.22 17.21
C SER A 127 0.24 -2.78 17.90
N VAL A 128 -0.92 -2.79 17.23
CA VAL A 128 -2.17 -3.33 17.81
C VAL A 128 -2.07 -4.83 18.11
N PHE A 129 -1.43 -5.61 17.22
CA PHE A 129 -1.23 -7.04 17.48
C PHE A 129 -0.19 -7.28 18.58
N ASP A 130 0.90 -6.51 18.60
CA ASP A 130 1.97 -6.61 19.58
C ASP A 130 1.46 -6.23 20.99
N GLU A 131 0.65 -5.18 21.11
CA GLU A 131 -0.02 -4.76 22.35
C GLU A 131 -0.95 -5.85 22.89
N ARG A 132 -1.79 -6.43 22.03
CA ARG A 132 -2.68 -7.52 22.41
C ARG A 132 -1.91 -8.77 22.84
N ASP A 133 -0.85 -9.10 22.12
CA ASP A 133 -0.03 -10.28 22.45
C ASP A 133 0.73 -10.06 23.77
N ALA A 134 1.17 -8.83 24.06
CA ALA A 134 1.73 -8.44 25.35
C ALA A 134 0.70 -8.50 26.49
N GLU A 135 -0.53 -8.03 26.26
CA GLU A 135 -1.65 -8.16 27.21
C GLU A 135 -1.90 -9.63 27.55
N PHE A 136 -1.97 -10.49 26.54
CA PHE A 136 -2.19 -11.92 26.76
C PHE A 136 -1.03 -12.56 27.52
N ALA A 137 0.22 -12.19 27.21
CA ALA A 137 1.39 -12.68 27.95
C ALA A 137 1.35 -12.26 29.44
N ASP A 138 0.94 -11.02 29.74
CA ASP A 138 0.75 -10.57 31.12
C ASP A 138 -0.37 -11.33 31.83
N ASN A 139 -1.50 -11.55 31.15
CA ASN A 139 -2.60 -12.36 31.67
C ASN A 139 -2.16 -13.80 31.95
N ALA A 140 -1.33 -14.41 31.09
CA ALA A 140 -0.79 -15.73 31.33
C ALA A 140 0.05 -15.78 32.60
N ARG A 141 0.95 -14.79 32.81
CA ARG A 141 1.73 -14.67 34.04
C ARG A 141 0.84 -14.54 35.29
N LYS A 142 -0.17 -13.67 35.25
CA LYS A 142 -1.13 -13.52 36.36
C LYS A 142 -1.88 -14.82 36.66
N LYS A 143 -2.27 -15.57 35.62
CA LYS A 143 -2.90 -16.90 35.79
C LYS A 143 -1.93 -17.93 36.37
N GLU A 144 -0.66 -17.90 36.00
CA GLU A 144 0.36 -18.77 36.60
C GLU A 144 0.54 -18.50 38.10
N GLU A 145 0.60 -17.23 38.48
CA GLU A 145 0.69 -16.79 39.88
C GLU A 145 -0.55 -17.24 40.67
N LEU A 146 -1.74 -17.01 40.11
CA LEU A 146 -3.00 -17.45 40.70
C LEU A 146 -3.08 -18.98 40.85
N LEU A 147 -2.59 -19.74 39.87
CA LEU A 147 -2.53 -21.20 39.95
C LEU A 147 -1.56 -21.66 41.04
N ALA A 148 -0.42 -20.99 41.20
CA ALA A 148 0.51 -21.30 42.29
C ALA A 148 -0.09 -21.00 43.68
N GLU A 149 -1.01 -20.04 43.80
CA GLU A 149 -1.83 -19.86 45.00
C GLU A 149 -2.86 -21.00 45.15
N ALA A 150 -3.59 -21.33 44.08
CA ALA A 150 -4.65 -22.34 44.06
C ALA A 150 -4.13 -23.75 44.40
N GLU A 151 -2.95 -24.12 43.91
CA GLU A 151 -2.30 -25.41 44.17
C GLU A 151 -2.01 -25.63 45.67
N LYS A 152 -1.94 -24.56 46.47
CA LYS A 152 -1.75 -24.61 47.93
C LYS A 152 -3.03 -24.89 48.71
N ILE A 153 -4.20 -24.89 48.06
CA ILE A 153 -5.48 -25.18 48.73
C ILE A 153 -5.44 -26.60 49.32
N THR A 154 -5.65 -26.69 50.64
CA THR A 154 -5.70 -27.94 51.40
C THR A 154 -7.14 -28.40 51.59
N THR A 155 -7.38 -29.71 51.57
CA THR A 155 -8.73 -30.29 51.73
C THR A 155 -9.03 -30.74 53.15
N THR A 156 -8.24 -30.31 54.14
CA THR A 156 -8.46 -30.62 55.56
C THR A 156 -9.71 -29.94 56.11
N ASP A 157 -10.02 -28.74 55.61
CA ASP A 157 -11.28 -28.02 55.84
C ASP A 157 -11.94 -27.80 54.48
N LEU A 158 -13.00 -28.55 54.20
CA LEU A 158 -13.68 -28.53 52.90
C LEU A 158 -14.44 -27.22 52.64
N ASP A 159 -14.93 -26.54 53.67
CA ASP A 159 -15.67 -25.28 53.50
C ASP A 159 -14.70 -24.14 53.14
N ALA A 160 -13.58 -24.08 53.84
CA ALA A 160 -12.49 -23.18 53.52
C ALA A 160 -11.91 -23.44 52.11
N ALA A 161 -11.74 -24.72 51.74
CA ALA A 161 -11.25 -25.11 50.41
C ALA A 161 -12.19 -24.67 49.28
N ARG A 162 -13.51 -24.86 49.43
CA ARG A 162 -14.52 -24.41 48.45
C ARG A 162 -14.54 -22.89 48.32
N THR A 163 -14.48 -22.18 49.44
CA THR A 163 -14.43 -20.71 49.45
C THR A 163 -13.18 -20.18 48.74
N ALA A 164 -12.02 -20.77 49.00
CA ALA A 164 -10.77 -20.40 48.32
C ALA A 164 -10.81 -20.70 46.82
N LEU A 165 -11.37 -21.85 46.43
CA LEU A 165 -11.51 -22.23 45.03
C LEU A 165 -12.44 -21.27 44.26
N HIS A 166 -13.58 -20.88 44.83
CA HIS A 166 -14.46 -19.91 44.19
C HIS A 166 -13.76 -18.56 43.95
N ARG A 167 -12.99 -18.06 44.92
CA ARG A 167 -12.20 -16.82 44.73
C ARG A 167 -11.15 -16.96 43.63
N VAL A 168 -10.54 -18.13 43.49
CA VAL A 168 -9.61 -18.41 42.39
C VAL A 168 -10.35 -18.38 41.06
N GLN A 169 -11.52 -19.00 40.96
CA GLN A 169 -12.32 -19.02 39.73
C GLN A 169 -12.76 -17.60 39.32
N GLU A 170 -13.19 -16.77 40.27
CA GLU A 170 -13.54 -15.38 40.01
C GLU A 170 -12.33 -14.59 39.46
N ARG A 171 -11.19 -14.64 40.14
CA ARG A 171 -9.95 -13.98 39.67
C ARG A 171 -9.47 -14.53 38.33
N TRP A 172 -9.68 -15.81 38.05
CA TRP A 172 -9.31 -16.44 36.80
C TRP A 172 -10.06 -15.87 35.61
N GLU A 173 -11.37 -15.67 35.76
CA GLU A 173 -12.22 -15.06 34.74
C GLU A 173 -11.89 -13.57 34.58
N GLU A 174 -11.64 -12.85 35.67
CA GLU A 174 -11.25 -11.43 35.65
C GLU A 174 -9.94 -11.17 34.88
N ILE A 175 -8.95 -12.07 34.96
CA ILE A 175 -7.68 -11.93 34.23
C ILE A 175 -7.88 -12.00 32.70
N GLY A 176 -8.90 -12.71 32.22
CA GLY A 176 -9.23 -12.75 30.80
C GLY A 176 -8.35 -13.69 29.96
N LYS A 177 -8.06 -13.27 28.72
CA LYS A 177 -7.48 -14.15 27.67
C LYS A 177 -5.97 -14.30 27.80
N VAL A 178 -5.47 -15.46 27.38
CA VAL A 178 -4.05 -15.83 27.38
C VAL A 178 -3.62 -16.31 25.98
N PRO A 179 -2.31 -16.43 25.70
CA PRO A 179 -1.81 -16.91 24.41
C PRO A 179 -2.31 -18.32 24.14
N ARG A 180 -2.66 -18.61 22.89
CA ARG A 180 -3.37 -19.83 22.48
C ARG A 180 -2.63 -21.11 22.89
N GLU A 181 -1.31 -21.07 22.84
CA GLU A 181 -0.40 -22.14 23.21
C GLU A 181 -0.38 -22.44 24.71
N ARG A 182 -0.72 -21.44 25.56
CA ARG A 182 -0.74 -21.57 27.02
C ARG A 182 -2.10 -21.98 27.56
N ILE A 183 -3.20 -21.78 26.81
CA ILE A 183 -4.58 -22.05 27.25
C ILE A 183 -4.71 -23.45 27.85
N ARG A 184 -4.31 -24.48 27.10
CA ARG A 184 -4.49 -25.89 27.52
C ARG A 184 -3.73 -26.25 28.79
N GLU A 185 -2.52 -25.72 28.93
CA GLU A 185 -1.68 -25.95 30.10
C GLU A 185 -2.30 -25.31 31.35
N LEU A 186 -2.65 -24.03 31.25
CA LEU A 186 -3.19 -23.26 32.37
C LEU A 186 -4.56 -23.82 32.80
N GLU A 187 -5.47 -24.10 31.87
CA GLU A 187 -6.78 -24.71 32.18
C GLU A 187 -6.63 -26.11 32.79
N GLY A 188 -5.64 -26.90 32.32
CA GLY A 188 -5.36 -28.22 32.88
C GLY A 188 -4.94 -28.16 34.35
N ARG A 189 -4.11 -27.18 34.72
CA ARG A 189 -3.70 -26.95 36.12
C ARG A 189 -4.87 -26.54 37.00
N LEU A 190 -5.71 -25.61 36.53
CA LEU A 190 -6.92 -25.19 37.27
C LEU A 190 -7.84 -26.38 37.52
N ARG A 191 -8.11 -27.16 36.47
CA ARG A 191 -8.96 -28.36 36.56
C ARG A 191 -8.42 -29.38 37.55
N ALA A 192 -7.10 -29.58 37.63
CA ALA A 192 -6.51 -30.49 38.61
C ALA A 192 -6.78 -30.03 40.06
N VAL A 193 -6.74 -28.72 40.33
CA VAL A 193 -7.09 -28.16 41.65
C VAL A 193 -8.59 -28.35 41.93
N GLU A 194 -9.45 -28.08 40.95
CA GLU A 194 -10.90 -28.29 41.07
C GLU A 194 -11.24 -29.75 41.36
N ASP A 195 -10.64 -30.67 40.61
CA ASP A 195 -10.83 -32.11 40.77
C ASP A 195 -10.37 -32.58 42.16
N LYS A 196 -9.25 -32.07 42.67
CA LYS A 196 -8.76 -32.36 44.05
C LYS A 196 -9.78 -31.95 45.12
N VAL A 197 -10.36 -30.75 45.01
CA VAL A 197 -11.35 -30.27 45.99
C VAL A 197 -12.66 -31.04 45.87
N ARG A 198 -13.08 -31.38 44.64
CA ARG A 198 -14.28 -32.18 44.39
C ARG A 198 -14.16 -33.59 44.98
N THR A 199 -13.08 -34.31 44.65
CA THR A 199 -12.89 -35.69 45.13
C THR A 199 -12.74 -35.79 46.65
N ALA A 200 -12.26 -34.74 47.33
CA ALA A 200 -12.22 -34.73 48.78
C ALA A 200 -13.58 -34.47 49.45
N ALA A 201 -14.58 -34.04 48.68
CA ALA A 201 -15.94 -33.79 49.15
C ALA A 201 -16.94 -34.92 48.86
N ASP A 202 -16.56 -35.89 48.02
CA ASP A 202 -17.28 -37.13 47.73
C ASP A 202 -16.98 -38.20 48.78
#